data_AF-A0A831NL02-F1
#
_entry.id   AF-A0A831NL02-F1
#
_cell.length_a   1.000
_cell.length_b   1.000
_cell.length_c   1.000
_cell.angle_alpha   90.00
_cell.angle_beta   90.00
_cell.angle_gamma   90.00
#
_symmetry.space_group_name_H-M   'P 1'
#
loop_
_entity.id
_entity.type
_entity.pdbx_description
1 polymer ?
#
loop_
_entity_poly.entity_id
_entity_poly.type
_entity_poly.pdbx_seq_one_letter_code
_entity_poly.pdbx_strand_id
1 'polypeptide(L)'
;VLTIHTIKPKRVLFLYTKDSIGNLDKVVKLTGLLPSQYIAEEIVKDSPIEIYKILKEVYIDKWGKPDKTAIDFTGGTKAMSAGMAMAGAYLKIDLVYVASEYNNKMRKPNPGTEKLKIVEDPYQIFGDLEKDKAIALFNKGDFISAHKIFSELEERVAYRDYTFYKMLAEIYSFWDRIAFNEAIDGFEKLFKILKSWKPIDKNAIAYKYEEILYKQHNLIKPLKDINLQDKGKEKDYVTDKYIYTPLIFSIYTNALRRHYEGKHDVAILLLYRVLELIAQVRLASYGFYVYFPDYSKLPLSEEKLLERMNENIKRFPNFKEYKELPRNNVALFDAYVLIKSIDDELLKDINIGIIYSKVQLRNKSIFSHGFSILSKKDFDDFHEIIKKIFIRFCEMEGLEFEKVCKDYEFILLE
;
A
#
# COMPACT_ATOMS: atom_id res chain seq x y z
N VAL A 1 36.96 -30.07 1.56
CA VAL A 1 38.34 -29.50 1.66
C VAL A 1 38.45 -28.21 0.85
N LEU A 2 38.36 -28.29 -0.49
CA LEU A 2 38.51 -27.12 -1.38
C LEU A 2 37.65 -25.92 -0.95
N THR A 3 36.35 -26.13 -0.75
CA THR A 3 35.42 -25.09 -0.30
C THR A 3 35.84 -24.42 1.01
N ILE A 4 36.32 -25.19 1.99
CA ILE A 4 36.77 -24.68 3.29
C ILE A 4 38.03 -23.83 3.13
N HIS A 5 38.99 -24.27 2.31
CA HIS A 5 40.20 -23.50 2.03
C HIS A 5 39.92 -22.20 1.27
N THR A 6 38.95 -22.21 0.35
CA THR A 6 38.54 -21.03 -0.41
C THR A 6 37.77 -20.03 0.46
N ILE A 7 36.73 -20.47 1.17
CA ILE A 7 35.83 -19.60 1.94
C ILE A 7 36.45 -19.17 3.27
N LYS A 8 37.31 -20.00 3.87
CA LYS A 8 37.91 -19.80 5.20
C LYS A 8 36.86 -19.50 6.29
N PRO A 9 35.87 -20.40 6.47
CA PRO A 9 34.75 -20.16 7.38
C PRO A 9 35.21 -20.13 8.85
N LYS A 10 34.54 -19.32 9.67
CA LYS A 10 34.77 -19.28 11.13
C LYS A 10 34.24 -20.53 11.85
N ARG A 11 33.16 -21.10 11.32
CA ARG A 11 32.49 -22.30 11.83
C ARG A 11 32.04 -23.17 10.67
N VAL A 12 32.06 -24.49 10.83
CA VAL A 12 31.64 -25.47 9.82
C VAL A 12 30.67 -26.47 10.43
N LEU A 13 29.54 -26.71 9.77
CA LEU A 13 28.64 -27.80 10.12
C LEU A 13 28.85 -28.90 9.08
N PHE A 14 29.34 -30.05 9.52
CA PHE A 14 29.43 -31.24 8.69
C PHE A 14 28.20 -32.11 8.90
N LEU A 15 27.48 -32.40 7.82
CA LEU A 15 26.50 -33.46 7.78
C LEU A 15 27.14 -34.67 7.11
N TYR A 16 27.27 -35.76 7.84
CA TYR A 16 27.94 -36.96 7.35
C TYR A 16 27.07 -38.20 7.57
N THR A 17 27.34 -39.24 6.80
CA THR A 17 26.72 -40.56 6.98
C THR A 17 27.68 -41.48 7.70
N LYS A 18 27.19 -42.55 8.34
CA LYS A 18 28.04 -43.57 8.99
C LYS A 18 29.23 -44.03 8.15
N ASP A 19 29.01 -44.26 6.86
CA ASP A 19 30.04 -44.72 5.91
C ASP A 19 31.13 -43.68 5.62
N SER A 20 30.86 -42.41 5.91
CA SER A 20 31.72 -41.28 5.57
C SER A 20 32.49 -40.69 6.77
N ILE A 21 32.37 -41.26 7.97
CA ILE A 21 33.08 -40.77 9.17
C ILE A 21 34.59 -40.72 8.96
N GLY A 22 35.20 -41.76 8.37
CA GLY A 22 36.63 -41.78 8.09
C GLY A 22 37.07 -40.75 7.04
N ASN A 23 36.14 -40.22 6.24
CA ASN A 23 36.43 -39.10 5.33
C ASN A 23 36.36 -37.76 6.07
N LEU A 24 35.48 -37.60 7.06
CA LEU A 24 35.43 -36.42 7.91
C LEU A 24 36.79 -36.20 8.61
N ASP A 25 37.38 -37.24 9.19
CA ASP A 25 38.68 -37.16 9.85
C ASP A 25 39.78 -36.66 8.88
N LYS A 26 39.77 -37.17 7.65
CA LYS A 26 40.70 -36.72 6.60
C LYS A 26 40.45 -35.26 6.23
N VAL A 27 39.19 -34.84 6.10
CA VAL A 27 38.84 -33.46 5.79
C VAL A 27 39.36 -32.53 6.89
N VAL A 28 39.06 -32.81 8.16
CA VAL A 28 39.51 -32.00 9.31
C VAL A 28 41.03 -31.90 9.34
N LYS A 29 41.74 -33.04 9.15
CA LYS A 29 43.20 -33.07 9.08
C LYS A 29 43.77 -32.21 7.95
N LEU A 30 43.19 -32.30 6.75
CA LEU A 30 43.66 -31.57 5.56
C LEU A 30 43.31 -30.07 5.61
N THR A 31 42.21 -29.71 6.28
CA THR A 31 41.80 -28.31 6.42
C THR A 31 42.41 -27.62 7.63
N GLY A 32 42.93 -28.38 8.61
CA GLY A 32 43.47 -27.83 9.86
C GLY A 32 42.41 -27.19 10.74
N LEU A 33 41.16 -27.64 10.66
CA LEU A 33 40.07 -27.11 11.49
C LEU A 33 40.27 -27.52 12.95
N LEU A 34 40.17 -26.56 13.87
CA LEU A 34 40.15 -26.84 15.30
C LEU A 34 38.81 -27.44 15.73
N PRO A 35 38.75 -28.27 16.79
CA PRO A 35 37.49 -28.80 17.31
C PRO A 35 36.44 -27.72 17.65
N SER A 36 36.88 -26.51 18.05
CA SER A 36 35.99 -25.37 18.32
C SER A 36 35.39 -24.72 17.06
N GLN A 37 35.89 -25.09 15.87
CA GLN A 37 35.47 -24.52 14.58
C GLN A 37 34.49 -25.40 13.83
N TYR A 38 34.14 -26.59 14.32
CA TYR A 38 33.15 -27.41 13.63
C TYR A 38 32.21 -28.16 14.56
N ILE A 39 31.02 -28.43 14.04
CA ILE A 39 30.05 -29.39 14.56
C ILE A 39 29.86 -30.44 13.48
N ALA A 40 29.78 -31.71 13.86
CA ALA A 40 29.56 -32.82 12.94
C ALA A 40 28.37 -33.65 13.40
N GLU A 41 27.36 -33.76 12.55
CA GLU A 41 26.12 -34.49 12.85
C GLU A 41 25.94 -35.63 11.84
N GLU A 42 25.64 -36.83 12.37
CA GLU A 42 25.35 -38.01 11.55
C GLU A 42 23.91 -37.93 11.01
N ILE A 43 23.74 -38.23 9.72
CA ILE A 43 22.43 -38.28 9.04
C ILE A 43 22.26 -39.56 8.24
N VAL A 44 21.00 -39.97 8.09
CA VAL A 44 20.60 -41.07 7.21
C VAL A 44 20.59 -40.60 5.75
N LYS A 45 21.18 -41.41 4.85
CA LYS A 45 21.45 -41.10 3.42
C LYS A 45 20.25 -40.57 2.62
N ASP A 46 19.03 -40.97 2.98
CA ASP A 46 17.81 -40.71 2.21
C ASP A 46 16.75 -39.93 3.03
N SER A 47 17.17 -39.18 4.04
CA SER A 47 16.27 -38.40 4.91
C SER A 47 16.54 -36.89 4.85
N PRO A 48 15.94 -36.15 3.90
CA PRO A 48 15.99 -34.68 3.91
C PRO A 48 15.42 -34.05 5.20
N ILE A 49 14.51 -34.75 5.88
CA ILE A 49 13.92 -34.26 7.13
C ILE A 49 14.97 -34.14 8.25
N GLU A 50 15.92 -35.07 8.34
CA GLU A 50 17.00 -34.98 9.34
C GLU A 50 17.92 -33.79 9.07
N ILE A 51 18.22 -33.52 7.79
CA ILE A 51 18.94 -32.32 7.38
C ILE A 51 18.24 -31.06 7.91
N TYR A 52 16.92 -30.96 7.73
CA TYR A 52 16.16 -29.79 8.18
C TYR A 52 16.14 -29.64 9.71
N LYS A 53 16.02 -30.76 10.43
CA LYS A 53 16.06 -30.77 11.90
C LYS A 53 17.41 -30.28 12.42
N ILE A 54 18.51 -30.78 11.85
CA ILE A 54 19.86 -30.38 12.27
C ILE A 54 20.14 -28.93 11.90
N LEU A 55 19.71 -28.45 10.72
CA LEU A 55 19.84 -27.04 10.37
C LEU A 55 19.05 -26.14 11.33
N LYS A 56 17.85 -26.55 11.75
CA LYS A 56 17.12 -25.82 12.78
C LYS A 56 17.91 -25.79 14.10
N GLU A 57 18.33 -26.94 14.59
CA GLU A 57 19.01 -27.03 15.88
C GLU A 57 20.36 -26.28 15.89
N VAL A 58 21.20 -26.50 14.87
CA VAL A 58 22.56 -25.97 14.85
C VAL A 58 22.60 -24.57 14.27
N TYR A 59 22.08 -24.38 13.07
CA TYR A 59 22.21 -23.10 12.36
C TYR A 59 21.28 -22.03 12.93
N ILE A 60 20.03 -22.37 13.26
CA ILE A 60 19.08 -21.42 13.84
C ILE A 60 19.29 -21.31 15.36
N ASP A 61 19.09 -22.41 16.10
CA ASP A 61 18.98 -22.35 17.56
C ASP A 61 20.34 -22.13 18.24
N LYS A 62 21.40 -22.85 17.83
CA LYS A 62 22.75 -22.71 18.45
C LYS A 62 23.57 -21.55 17.88
N TRP A 63 23.50 -21.29 16.57
CA TRP A 63 24.34 -20.27 15.93
C TRP A 63 23.64 -18.93 15.72
N GLY A 64 22.33 -18.84 15.94
CA GLY A 64 21.59 -17.59 15.83
C GLY A 64 21.46 -17.07 14.39
N LYS A 65 21.40 -17.98 13.41
CA LYS A 65 21.20 -17.66 11.98
C LYS A 65 22.16 -16.58 11.44
N PRO A 66 23.47 -16.86 11.35
CA PRO A 66 24.44 -15.88 10.85
C PRO A 66 24.18 -15.45 9.40
N ASP A 67 24.34 -14.15 9.11
CA ASP A 67 24.05 -13.54 7.80
C ASP A 67 24.99 -14.01 6.68
N LYS A 68 26.27 -14.30 7.00
CA LYS A 68 27.27 -14.77 6.03
C LYS A 68 27.43 -16.27 6.10
N THR A 69 26.54 -16.98 5.44
CA THR A 69 26.49 -18.45 5.44
C THR A 69 26.43 -18.97 4.02
N ALA A 70 27.16 -20.06 3.77
CA ALA A 70 27.08 -20.79 2.51
C ALA A 70 26.86 -22.28 2.78
N ILE A 71 26.04 -22.91 1.93
CA ILE A 71 25.81 -24.35 1.92
C ILE A 71 26.59 -24.95 0.75
N ASP A 72 27.55 -25.82 1.06
CA ASP A 72 28.23 -26.65 0.07
C ASP A 72 27.47 -27.95 -0.13
N PHE A 73 26.89 -28.12 -1.31
CA PHE A 73 26.14 -29.34 -1.68
C PHE A 73 26.88 -30.21 -2.70
N THR A 74 28.19 -30.00 -2.89
CA THR A 74 29.05 -30.77 -3.82
C THR A 74 29.06 -32.26 -3.51
N GLY A 75 29.12 -32.60 -2.22
CA GLY A 75 29.16 -33.99 -1.73
C GLY A 75 27.84 -34.43 -1.12
N GLY A 76 27.58 -35.74 -1.14
CA GLY A 76 26.36 -36.36 -0.60
C GLY A 76 25.61 -37.18 -1.65
N THR A 77 24.53 -37.83 -1.22
CA THR A 77 23.59 -38.45 -2.17
C THR A 77 22.79 -37.38 -2.91
N LYS A 78 22.11 -37.75 -4.00
CA LYS A 78 21.20 -36.82 -4.70
C LYS A 78 20.12 -36.27 -3.77
N ALA A 79 19.60 -37.11 -2.86
CA ALA A 79 18.60 -36.71 -1.88
C ALA A 79 19.16 -35.70 -0.87
N MET A 80 20.40 -35.90 -0.40
CA MET A 80 21.07 -34.95 0.49
C MET A 80 21.33 -33.61 -0.19
N SER A 81 21.92 -33.61 -1.39
CA SER A 81 22.19 -32.37 -2.13
C SER A 81 20.90 -31.61 -2.46
N ALA A 82 19.83 -32.31 -2.87
CA ALA A 82 18.53 -31.70 -3.09
C ALA A 82 17.91 -31.15 -1.79
N GLY A 83 18.02 -31.90 -0.69
CA GLY A 83 17.59 -31.46 0.65
C GLY A 83 18.29 -30.18 1.07
N MET A 84 19.62 -30.14 0.99
CA MET A 84 20.44 -28.97 1.31
C MET A 84 20.12 -27.77 0.41
N ALA A 85 19.93 -27.99 -0.90
CA ALA A 85 19.54 -26.93 -1.83
C ALA A 85 18.17 -26.34 -1.48
N MET A 86 17.18 -27.19 -1.19
CA MET A 86 15.84 -26.75 -0.75
C MET A 86 15.90 -25.98 0.57
N ALA A 87 16.70 -26.47 1.54
CA ALA A 87 16.89 -25.76 2.80
C ALA A 87 17.56 -24.40 2.59
N GLY A 88 18.60 -24.32 1.77
CA GLY A 88 19.28 -23.06 1.47
C GLY A 88 18.35 -22.07 0.78
N ALA A 89 17.55 -22.52 -0.19
CA ALA A 89 16.54 -21.68 -0.84
C ALA A 89 15.49 -21.16 0.15
N TYR A 90 14.99 -22.03 1.05
CA TYR A 90 13.99 -21.65 2.07
C TYR A 90 14.57 -20.67 3.11
N LEU A 91 15.80 -20.91 3.56
CA LEU A 91 16.48 -20.11 4.59
C LEU A 91 17.16 -18.86 4.03
N LYS A 92 17.16 -18.67 2.70
CA LYS A 92 17.89 -17.62 1.96
C LYS A 92 19.41 -17.66 2.24
N ILE A 93 20.02 -18.84 2.14
CA ILE A 93 21.46 -19.07 2.33
C ILE A 93 22.13 -19.27 0.97
N ASP A 94 23.33 -18.69 0.78
CA ASP A 94 24.09 -18.87 -0.46
C ASP A 94 24.39 -20.35 -0.71
N LEU A 95 24.05 -20.83 -1.90
CA LEU A 95 24.33 -22.20 -2.31
C LEU A 95 25.63 -22.22 -3.12
N VAL A 96 26.58 -23.07 -2.74
CA VAL A 96 27.86 -23.21 -3.42
C VAL A 96 28.15 -24.67 -3.78
N TYR A 97 28.90 -24.88 -4.85
CA TYR A 97 29.40 -26.18 -5.22
C TYR A 97 30.75 -26.08 -5.94
N VAL A 98 31.55 -27.14 -5.90
CA VAL A 98 32.81 -27.22 -6.63
C VAL A 98 32.55 -27.85 -8.00
N ALA A 99 32.62 -27.04 -9.04
CA ALA A 99 32.59 -27.49 -10.43
C ALA A 99 33.99 -27.92 -10.88
N SER A 100 34.08 -28.88 -11.79
CA SER A 100 35.35 -29.30 -12.41
C SER A 100 35.11 -29.82 -13.82
N GLU A 101 36.14 -29.78 -14.67
CA GLU A 101 36.04 -30.34 -16.01
C GLU A 101 36.18 -31.86 -15.94
N TYR A 102 35.13 -32.59 -16.34
CA TYR A 102 35.12 -34.04 -16.26
C TYR A 102 35.91 -34.68 -17.41
N ASN A 103 36.86 -35.54 -17.07
CA ASN A 103 37.62 -36.30 -18.05
C ASN A 103 36.96 -37.65 -18.31
N ASN A 104 36.30 -37.80 -19.46
CA ASN A 104 35.63 -39.05 -19.86
C ASN A 104 36.60 -40.24 -19.97
N LYS A 105 37.85 -40.01 -20.39
CA LYS A 105 38.85 -41.08 -20.54
C LYS A 105 39.34 -41.61 -19.20
N MET A 106 39.56 -40.72 -18.24
CA MET A 106 40.02 -41.09 -16.90
C MET A 106 38.88 -41.36 -15.91
N ARG A 107 37.63 -41.11 -16.31
CA ARG A 107 36.41 -41.19 -15.50
C ARG A 107 36.51 -40.42 -14.18
N LYS A 108 37.22 -39.29 -14.19
CA LYS A 108 37.44 -38.41 -13.03
C LYS A 108 37.63 -36.95 -13.45
N PRO A 109 37.48 -35.98 -12.54
CA PRO A 109 37.83 -34.58 -12.80
C PRO A 109 39.27 -34.38 -13.26
N ASN A 110 39.51 -33.43 -14.17
CA ASN A 110 40.84 -32.95 -14.50
C ASN A 110 41.42 -32.15 -13.31
N PRO A 111 42.54 -32.59 -12.72
CA PRO A 111 43.15 -31.86 -11.61
C PRO A 111 43.51 -30.41 -11.98
N GLY A 112 43.23 -29.47 -11.10
CA GLY A 112 43.51 -28.04 -11.29
C GLY A 112 42.40 -27.27 -12.03
N THR A 113 41.32 -27.96 -12.44
CA THR A 113 40.15 -27.33 -13.07
C THR A 113 39.03 -27.02 -12.08
N GLU A 114 39.20 -27.38 -10.82
CA GLU A 114 38.20 -27.19 -9.77
C GLU A 114 37.96 -25.69 -9.51
N LYS A 115 36.68 -25.27 -9.55
CA LYS A 115 36.26 -23.90 -9.27
C LYS A 115 35.06 -23.90 -8.34
N LEU A 116 35.12 -23.10 -7.29
CA LEU A 116 33.95 -22.83 -6.45
C LEU A 116 32.96 -21.97 -7.25
N LYS A 117 31.74 -22.46 -7.39
CA LYS A 117 30.63 -21.79 -8.06
C LYS A 117 29.56 -21.47 -7.03
N ILE A 118 28.96 -20.30 -7.17
CA ILE A 118 27.76 -19.89 -6.44
C ILE A 118 26.57 -20.18 -7.37
N VAL A 119 25.50 -20.77 -6.82
CA VAL A 119 24.25 -20.92 -7.56
C VAL A 119 23.59 -19.56 -7.64
N GLU A 120 23.34 -19.08 -8.85
CA GLU A 120 22.61 -17.83 -9.09
C GLU A 120 21.15 -17.97 -8.61
N ASP A 121 20.62 -16.91 -7.99
CA ASP A 121 19.22 -16.91 -7.55
C ASP A 121 18.30 -17.02 -8.78
N PRO A 122 17.35 -17.98 -8.84
CA PRO A 122 16.38 -18.08 -9.93
C PRO A 122 15.61 -16.78 -10.20
N TYR A 123 15.49 -15.88 -9.21
CA TYR A 123 14.92 -14.54 -9.38
C TYR A 123 15.69 -13.66 -10.36
N GLN A 124 16.95 -13.96 -10.69
CA GLN A 124 17.64 -13.28 -11.79
C GLN A 124 16.97 -13.51 -13.15
N ILE A 125 16.20 -14.59 -13.29
CA ILE A 125 15.46 -14.95 -14.50
C ILE A 125 13.94 -14.82 -14.29
N PHE A 126 13.43 -15.20 -13.11
CA PHE A 126 11.99 -15.20 -12.81
C PHE A 126 11.52 -13.97 -12.03
N GLY A 127 12.41 -13.04 -11.68
CA GLY A 127 12.05 -11.81 -10.97
C GLY A 127 11.01 -10.99 -11.72
N ASP A 128 10.99 -11.08 -13.06
CA ASP A 128 9.99 -10.45 -13.90
C ASP A 128 8.56 -10.94 -13.59
N LEU A 129 8.37 -12.22 -13.27
CA LEU A 129 7.04 -12.75 -12.93
C LEU A 129 6.51 -12.19 -11.60
N GLU A 130 7.37 -12.10 -10.58
CA GLU A 130 6.98 -11.50 -9.29
C GLU A 130 6.82 -9.98 -9.40
N LYS A 131 7.62 -9.32 -10.24
CA LYS A 131 7.44 -7.91 -10.59
C LYS A 131 6.08 -7.69 -11.26
N ASP A 132 5.73 -8.47 -12.28
CA ASP A 132 4.45 -8.34 -13.01
C ASP A 132 3.26 -8.56 -12.07
N LYS A 133 3.36 -9.54 -11.17
CA LYS A 133 2.37 -9.78 -10.12
C LYS A 133 2.26 -8.60 -9.15
N ALA A 134 3.37 -8.02 -8.72
CA ALA A 134 3.38 -6.85 -7.85
C ALA A 134 2.79 -5.60 -8.53
N ILE A 135 3.09 -5.39 -9.82
CA ILE A 135 2.48 -4.35 -10.66
C ILE A 135 0.98 -4.57 -10.78
N ALA A 136 0.53 -5.80 -11.05
CA ALA A 136 -0.89 -6.11 -11.14
C ALA A 136 -1.64 -5.88 -9.82
N LEU A 137 -1.01 -6.15 -8.67
CA LEU A 137 -1.55 -5.84 -7.35
C LEU A 137 -1.61 -4.33 -7.10
N PHE A 138 -0.52 -3.62 -7.41
CA PHE A 138 -0.43 -2.16 -7.29
C PHE A 138 -1.53 -1.47 -8.12
N ASN A 139 -1.68 -1.86 -9.38
CA ASN A 139 -2.69 -1.30 -10.31
C ASN A 139 -4.14 -1.64 -9.89
N LYS A 140 -4.34 -2.62 -9.01
CA LYS A 140 -5.63 -2.95 -8.40
C LYS A 140 -5.88 -2.25 -7.06
N GLY A 141 -4.94 -1.42 -6.60
CA GLY A 141 -5.04 -0.73 -5.31
C GLY A 141 -4.55 -1.53 -4.10
N ASP A 142 -4.03 -2.76 -4.30
CA ASP A 142 -3.42 -3.54 -3.21
C ASP A 142 -1.95 -3.15 -3.03
N PHE A 143 -1.77 -1.93 -2.55
CA PHE A 143 -0.46 -1.33 -2.34
C PHE A 143 0.37 -2.03 -1.26
N ILE A 144 -0.29 -2.63 -0.26
CA ILE A 144 0.39 -3.32 0.84
C ILE A 144 1.04 -4.62 0.33
N SER A 145 0.28 -5.44 -0.42
CA SER A 145 0.83 -6.66 -1.01
C SER A 145 1.90 -6.35 -2.06
N ALA A 146 1.69 -5.32 -2.89
CA ALA A 146 2.68 -4.87 -3.86
C ALA A 146 3.99 -4.43 -3.18
N HIS A 147 3.89 -3.59 -2.15
CA HIS A 147 5.04 -3.14 -1.36
C HIS A 147 5.86 -4.31 -0.80
N LYS A 148 5.18 -5.35 -0.28
CA LYS A 148 5.85 -6.54 0.25
C LYS A 148 6.67 -7.26 -0.82
N ILE A 149 6.08 -7.53 -1.99
CA ILE A 149 6.76 -8.22 -3.08
C ILE A 149 7.94 -7.36 -3.60
N PHE A 150 7.73 -6.04 -3.80
CA PHE A 150 8.81 -5.15 -4.21
C PHE A 150 9.95 -5.06 -3.19
N SER A 151 9.66 -5.15 -1.89
CA SER A 151 10.68 -5.21 -0.84
C SER A 151 11.50 -6.51 -0.94
N GLU A 152 10.85 -7.65 -1.14
CA GLU A 152 11.53 -8.93 -1.33
C GLU A 152 12.39 -8.95 -2.60
N LEU A 153 11.94 -8.30 -3.68
CA LEU A 153 12.70 -8.14 -4.92
C LEU A 153 13.91 -7.22 -4.75
N GLU A 154 13.75 -6.09 -4.06
CA GLU A 154 14.85 -5.15 -3.77
C GLU A 154 15.95 -5.81 -2.90
N GLU A 155 15.58 -6.61 -1.91
CA GLU A 155 16.54 -7.34 -1.07
C GLU A 155 17.39 -8.34 -1.87
N ARG A 156 16.78 -9.01 -2.85
CA ARG A 156 17.43 -10.06 -3.65
C ARG A 156 18.21 -9.52 -4.84
N VAL A 157 17.71 -8.45 -5.45
CA VAL A 157 18.27 -7.84 -6.66
C VAL A 157 18.37 -6.34 -6.45
N ALA A 158 19.60 -5.83 -6.43
CA ALA A 158 19.88 -4.41 -6.26
C ALA A 158 19.55 -3.60 -7.53
N TYR A 159 18.26 -3.52 -7.86
CA TYR A 159 17.74 -2.78 -9.02
C TYR A 159 16.89 -1.60 -8.55
N ARG A 160 17.25 -0.39 -8.99
CA ARG A 160 16.65 0.88 -8.52
C ARG A 160 15.15 0.95 -8.75
N ASP A 161 14.65 0.33 -9.81
CA ASP A 161 13.21 0.31 -10.09
C ASP A 161 12.41 -0.38 -8.97
N TYR A 162 12.96 -1.42 -8.33
CA TYR A 162 12.30 -2.07 -7.19
C TYR A 162 12.23 -1.15 -5.98
N THR A 163 13.29 -0.38 -5.71
CA THR A 163 13.24 0.68 -4.69
C THR A 163 12.15 1.71 -5.01
N PHE A 164 12.06 2.15 -6.27
CA PHE A 164 11.01 3.08 -6.70
C PHE A 164 9.61 2.51 -6.49
N TYR A 165 9.33 1.31 -7.00
CA TYR A 165 8.01 0.69 -6.88
C TYR A 165 7.62 0.43 -5.42
N LYS A 166 8.56 -0.04 -4.60
CA LYS A 166 8.37 -0.25 -3.16
C LYS A 166 7.95 1.03 -2.46
N MET A 167 8.66 2.14 -2.71
CA MET A 167 8.38 3.43 -2.10
C MET A 167 7.05 4.01 -2.59
N LEU A 168 6.76 3.92 -3.89
CA LEU A 168 5.51 4.42 -4.44
C LEU A 168 4.31 3.65 -3.87
N ALA A 169 4.42 2.33 -3.75
CA ALA A 169 3.39 1.49 -3.12
C ALA A 169 3.16 1.92 -1.66
N GLU A 170 4.22 2.19 -0.91
CA GLU A 170 4.10 2.70 0.47
C GLU A 170 3.40 4.06 0.54
N ILE A 171 3.82 5.01 -0.30
CA ILE A 171 3.23 6.36 -0.39
C ILE A 171 1.73 6.28 -0.67
N TYR A 172 1.33 5.53 -1.70
CA TYR A 172 -0.07 5.37 -2.06
C TYR A 172 -0.86 4.59 -1.02
N SER A 173 -0.26 3.62 -0.32
CA SER A 173 -0.89 2.97 0.84
C SER A 173 -1.21 3.96 1.96
N PHE A 174 -0.31 4.93 2.24
CA PHE A 174 -0.56 5.96 3.24
C PHE A 174 -1.62 6.97 2.80
N TRP A 175 -1.53 7.46 1.57
CA TRP A 175 -2.52 8.40 1.04
C TRP A 175 -3.91 7.75 0.98
N ASP A 176 -4.01 6.50 0.54
CA ASP A 176 -5.28 5.78 0.43
C ASP A 176 -5.96 5.52 1.78
N ARG A 177 -5.21 5.51 2.89
CA ARG A 177 -5.75 5.44 4.26
C ARG A 177 -5.84 6.80 4.95
N ILE A 178 -5.68 7.91 4.22
CA ILE A 178 -5.78 9.29 4.72
C ILE A 178 -4.64 9.63 5.72
N ALA A 179 -3.54 8.88 5.68
CA ALA A 179 -2.31 9.14 6.43
C ALA A 179 -1.42 10.12 5.66
N PHE A 180 -1.88 11.37 5.51
CA PHE A 180 -1.24 12.37 4.66
C PHE A 180 0.18 12.71 5.11
N ASN A 181 0.45 12.73 6.41
CA ASN A 181 1.78 13.04 6.94
C ASN A 181 2.84 12.07 6.41
N GLU A 182 2.54 10.78 6.50
CA GLU A 182 3.40 9.69 6.07
C GLU A 182 3.51 9.63 4.55
N ALA A 183 2.41 9.88 3.82
CA ALA A 183 2.44 9.95 2.36
C ALA A 183 3.35 11.08 1.86
N ILE A 184 3.24 12.27 2.45
CA ILE A 184 4.06 13.44 2.09
C ILE A 184 5.53 13.19 2.44
N ASP A 185 5.83 12.64 3.62
CA ASP A 185 7.21 12.27 3.98
C ASP A 185 7.79 11.22 3.02
N GLY A 186 6.96 10.27 2.58
CA GLY A 186 7.34 9.28 1.60
C GLY A 186 7.70 9.91 0.25
N PHE A 187 6.88 10.84 -0.25
CA PHE A 187 7.19 11.61 -1.47
C PHE A 187 8.50 12.39 -1.33
N GLU A 188 8.71 13.11 -0.23
CA GLU A 188 9.94 13.87 -0.02
C GLU A 188 11.19 12.97 0.02
N LYS A 189 11.09 11.80 0.65
CA LYS A 189 12.16 10.78 0.63
C LYS A 189 12.39 10.27 -0.79
N LEU A 190 11.32 10.00 -1.54
CA LEU A 190 11.41 9.53 -2.92
C LEU A 190 12.14 10.56 -3.79
N PHE A 191 11.76 11.83 -3.73
CA PHE A 191 12.42 12.88 -4.51
C PHE A 191 13.91 13.06 -4.18
N LYS A 192 14.29 12.90 -2.90
CA LYS A 192 15.72 12.91 -2.50
C LYS A 192 16.49 11.77 -3.16
N ILE A 193 15.89 10.58 -3.24
CA ILE A 193 16.47 9.40 -3.89
C ILE A 193 16.54 9.59 -5.41
N LEU A 194 15.45 10.04 -6.05
CA LEU A 194 15.45 10.31 -7.49
C LEU A 194 16.49 11.36 -7.89
N LYS A 195 16.69 12.39 -7.06
CA LYS A 195 17.75 13.38 -7.28
C LYS A 195 19.15 12.77 -7.20
N SER A 196 19.39 11.82 -6.30
CA SER A 196 20.70 11.17 -6.15
C SER A 196 20.99 10.17 -7.28
N TRP A 197 19.95 9.57 -7.86
CA TRP A 197 20.08 8.63 -8.99
C TRP A 197 20.35 9.33 -10.33
N LYS A 198 19.84 10.55 -10.53
CA LYS A 198 19.82 11.25 -11.84
C LYS A 198 21.19 11.37 -12.53
N PRO A 199 22.31 11.56 -11.80
CA PRO A 199 23.64 11.58 -12.42
C PRO A 199 24.16 10.19 -12.85
N ILE A 200 23.68 9.11 -12.23
CA ILE A 200 24.23 7.75 -12.32
C ILE A 200 23.40 6.89 -13.26
N ASP A 201 22.09 7.09 -13.27
CA ASP A 201 21.14 6.25 -13.98
C ASP A 201 20.01 7.12 -14.52
N LYS A 202 20.15 7.56 -15.77
CA LYS A 202 19.18 8.46 -16.41
C LYS A 202 17.94 7.73 -16.94
N ASN A 203 17.98 6.40 -16.96
CA ASN A 203 16.97 5.56 -17.59
C ASN A 203 16.06 4.84 -16.59
N ALA A 204 16.23 5.08 -15.28
CA ALA A 204 15.37 4.53 -14.24
C ALA A 204 13.89 4.85 -14.54
N ILE A 205 13.01 3.86 -14.37
CA ILE A 205 11.61 3.99 -14.78
C ILE A 205 10.89 5.13 -14.05
N ALA A 206 11.34 5.45 -12.84
CA ALA A 206 10.81 6.52 -12.00
C ALA A 206 10.72 7.87 -12.73
N TYR A 207 11.64 8.17 -13.64
CA TYR A 207 11.64 9.45 -14.36
C TYR A 207 10.48 9.59 -15.35
N LYS A 208 9.87 8.49 -15.81
CA LYS A 208 8.60 8.56 -16.58
C LYS A 208 7.47 9.18 -15.77
N TYR A 209 7.53 9.05 -14.44
CA TYR A 209 6.49 9.45 -13.51
C TYR A 209 6.84 10.74 -12.73
N GLU A 210 8.03 11.32 -12.94
CA GLU A 210 8.56 12.43 -12.13
C GLU A 210 7.58 13.62 -12.07
N GLU A 211 7.06 14.05 -13.22
CA GLU A 211 6.14 15.20 -13.31
C GLU A 211 4.84 14.98 -12.51
N ILE A 212 4.17 13.84 -12.72
CA ILE A 212 2.91 13.53 -12.05
C ILE A 212 3.12 13.31 -10.54
N LEU A 213 4.24 12.72 -10.12
CA LEU A 213 4.57 12.56 -8.70
C LEU A 213 4.77 13.92 -8.01
N TYR A 214 5.50 14.84 -8.64
CA TYR A 214 5.66 16.21 -8.11
C TYR A 214 4.32 16.93 -8.01
N LYS A 215 3.47 16.77 -9.03
CA LYS A 215 2.12 17.34 -9.04
C LYS A 215 1.29 16.81 -7.88
N GLN A 216 1.20 15.48 -7.74
CA GLN A 216 0.46 14.81 -6.67
C GLN A 216 0.95 15.22 -5.28
N HIS A 217 2.27 15.24 -5.06
CA HIS A 217 2.85 15.71 -3.81
C HIS A 217 2.40 17.14 -3.50
N ASN A 218 2.47 18.05 -4.48
CA ASN A 218 2.08 19.45 -4.27
C ASN A 218 0.57 19.61 -3.99
N LEU A 219 -0.28 18.74 -4.53
CA LEU A 219 -1.72 18.75 -4.24
C LEU A 219 -1.99 18.44 -2.77
N ILE A 220 -1.35 17.41 -2.21
CA ILE A 220 -1.60 16.99 -0.83
C ILE A 220 -0.72 17.68 0.21
N LYS A 221 0.35 18.35 -0.21
CA LYS A 221 1.30 19.03 0.70
C LYS A 221 0.63 19.94 1.73
N PRO A 222 -0.42 20.72 1.42
CA PRO A 222 -1.12 21.53 2.42
C PRO A 222 -1.74 20.72 3.57
N LEU A 223 -1.95 19.41 3.39
CA LEU A 223 -2.47 18.50 4.42
C LEU A 223 -1.40 18.02 5.40
N LYS A 224 -0.15 18.46 5.25
CA LYS A 224 0.92 18.17 6.19
C LYS A 224 0.61 18.80 7.56
N ASP A 225 0.85 18.04 8.61
CA ASP A 225 0.66 18.37 10.02
C ASP A 225 -0.79 18.73 10.40
N ILE A 226 -1.75 18.44 9.52
CA ILE A 226 -3.17 18.54 9.85
C ILE A 226 -3.58 17.35 10.72
N ASN A 227 -4.05 17.65 11.93
CA ASN A 227 -4.65 16.66 12.80
C ASN A 227 -6.17 16.58 12.57
N LEU A 228 -6.61 15.76 11.62
CA LEU A 228 -8.05 15.56 11.34
C LEU A 228 -8.87 15.00 12.52
N GLN A 229 -8.23 14.59 13.62
CA GLN A 229 -8.91 14.18 14.85
C GLN A 229 -9.20 15.36 15.80
N ASP A 230 -8.58 16.52 15.58
CA ASP A 230 -8.78 17.72 16.38
C ASP A 230 -10.06 18.45 15.97
N LYS A 231 -11.15 18.15 16.67
CA LYS A 231 -12.45 18.80 16.46
C LYS A 231 -12.42 20.31 16.67
N GLY A 232 -11.45 20.85 17.41
CA GLY A 232 -11.30 22.28 17.64
C GLY A 232 -10.89 23.06 16.38
N LYS A 233 -10.36 22.37 15.37
CA LYS A 233 -9.83 22.97 14.12
C LYS A 233 -10.71 22.73 12.91
N GLU A 234 -11.89 22.14 13.08
CA GLU A 234 -12.78 21.84 11.96
C GLU A 234 -13.14 23.09 11.13
N LYS A 235 -13.29 24.24 11.80
CA LYS A 235 -13.47 25.54 11.15
C LYS A 235 -12.34 25.86 10.17
N ASP A 236 -11.09 25.65 10.56
CA ASP A 236 -9.94 25.92 9.71
C ASP A 236 -9.99 25.03 8.45
N TYR A 237 -10.37 23.76 8.62
CA TYR A 237 -10.44 22.79 7.52
C TYR A 237 -11.48 23.14 6.47
N VAL A 238 -12.62 23.70 6.87
CA VAL A 238 -13.73 24.02 5.95
C VAL A 238 -13.67 25.44 5.37
N THR A 239 -12.79 26.29 5.91
CA THR A 239 -12.59 27.67 5.41
C THR A 239 -11.33 27.84 4.57
N ASP A 240 -10.32 26.99 4.76
CA ASP A 240 -9.10 27.03 3.96
C ASP A 240 -9.22 26.13 2.74
N LYS A 241 -9.24 26.77 1.57
CA LYS A 241 -9.29 26.11 0.26
C LYS A 241 -8.13 25.18 -0.01
N TYR A 242 -6.94 25.52 0.49
CA TYR A 242 -5.77 24.67 0.34
C TYR A 242 -5.91 23.40 1.18
N ILE A 243 -6.82 23.35 2.17
CA ILE A 243 -7.10 22.17 2.99
C ILE A 243 -8.29 21.39 2.45
N TYR A 244 -9.47 22.00 2.31
CA TYR A 244 -10.66 21.22 1.94
C TYR A 244 -10.56 20.66 0.52
N THR A 245 -9.90 21.35 -0.41
CA THR A 245 -9.81 20.90 -1.81
C THR A 245 -9.08 19.54 -1.89
N PRO A 246 -7.83 19.40 -1.40
CA PRO A 246 -7.16 18.11 -1.45
C PRO A 246 -7.82 17.04 -0.58
N LEU A 247 -8.48 17.42 0.51
CA LEU A 247 -9.23 16.46 1.32
C LEU A 247 -10.42 15.86 0.55
N ILE A 248 -11.27 16.71 -0.04
CA ILE A 248 -12.47 16.26 -0.77
C ILE A 248 -12.07 15.42 -1.99
N PHE A 249 -11.10 15.87 -2.79
CA PHE A 249 -10.65 15.12 -3.97
C PHE A 249 -9.94 13.81 -3.61
N SER A 250 -9.18 13.76 -2.50
CA SER A 250 -8.58 12.51 -2.01
C SER A 250 -9.64 11.50 -1.60
N ILE A 251 -10.70 11.93 -0.89
CA ILE A 251 -11.81 11.04 -0.48
C ILE A 251 -12.63 10.60 -1.70
N TYR A 252 -12.91 11.52 -2.63
CA TYR A 252 -13.66 11.21 -3.83
C TYR A 252 -12.96 10.17 -4.71
N THR A 253 -11.67 10.37 -5.02
CA THR A 253 -10.90 9.39 -5.82
C THR A 253 -10.72 8.06 -5.08
N ASN A 254 -10.63 8.08 -3.74
CA ASN A 254 -10.66 6.87 -2.93
C ASN A 254 -11.98 6.10 -3.11
N ALA A 255 -13.12 6.80 -3.11
CA ALA A 255 -14.41 6.18 -3.37
C ALA A 255 -14.44 5.46 -4.73
N LEU A 256 -13.88 6.07 -5.77
CA LEU A 256 -13.78 5.46 -7.10
C LEU A 256 -12.90 4.20 -7.08
N ARG A 257 -11.77 4.23 -6.37
CA ARG A 257 -10.90 3.05 -6.18
C ARG A 257 -11.62 1.93 -5.44
N ARG A 258 -12.31 2.24 -4.33
CA ARG A 258 -13.12 1.25 -3.58
C ARG A 258 -14.20 0.62 -4.46
N HIS A 259 -14.85 1.40 -5.33
CA HIS A 259 -15.80 0.86 -6.29
C HIS A 259 -15.13 -0.09 -7.29
N TYR A 260 -13.97 0.29 -7.84
CA TYR A 260 -13.20 -0.55 -8.76
C TYR A 260 -12.77 -1.89 -8.12
N GLU A 261 -12.47 -1.88 -6.82
CA GLU A 261 -12.20 -3.07 -6.00
C GLU A 261 -13.46 -3.93 -5.71
N GLY A 262 -14.65 -3.50 -6.12
CA GLY A 262 -15.94 -4.16 -5.81
C GLY A 262 -16.48 -3.87 -4.41
N LYS A 263 -15.88 -2.94 -3.65
CA LYS A 263 -16.29 -2.55 -2.29
C LYS A 263 -17.31 -1.41 -2.33
N HIS A 264 -18.46 -1.65 -2.96
CA HIS A 264 -19.45 -0.62 -3.25
C HIS A 264 -20.00 0.10 -2.01
N ASP A 265 -20.29 -0.62 -0.92
CA ASP A 265 -20.74 0.00 0.33
C ASP A 265 -19.73 1.03 0.88
N VAL A 266 -18.44 0.66 0.93
CA VAL A 266 -17.38 1.56 1.41
C VAL A 266 -17.24 2.77 0.48
N ALA A 267 -17.34 2.54 -0.83
CA ALA A 267 -17.33 3.61 -1.81
C ALA A 267 -18.48 4.62 -1.59
N ILE A 268 -19.69 4.13 -1.29
CA ILE A 268 -20.85 4.98 -1.01
C ILE A 268 -20.65 5.78 0.30
N LEU A 269 -20.05 5.20 1.34
CA LEU A 269 -19.71 5.94 2.56
C LEU A 269 -18.75 7.09 2.29
N LEU A 270 -17.74 6.86 1.45
CA LEU A 270 -16.78 7.90 1.07
C LEU A 270 -17.45 9.00 0.24
N LEU A 271 -18.32 8.66 -0.72
CA LEU A 271 -19.10 9.64 -1.46
C LEU A 271 -20.08 10.43 -0.56
N TYR A 272 -20.67 9.77 0.44
CA TYR A 272 -21.47 10.44 1.45
C TYR A 272 -20.63 11.46 2.23
N ARG A 273 -19.39 11.11 2.59
CA ARG A 273 -18.46 12.05 3.25
C ARG A 273 -18.07 13.23 2.35
N VAL A 274 -17.88 13.01 1.05
CA VAL A 274 -17.68 14.10 0.08
C VAL A 274 -18.87 15.05 0.08
N LEU A 275 -20.10 14.51 0.07
CA LEU A 275 -21.32 15.31 0.15
C LEU A 275 -21.41 16.12 1.46
N GLU A 276 -21.03 15.53 2.60
CA GLU A 276 -20.95 16.27 3.87
C GLU A 276 -19.95 17.43 3.81
N LEU A 277 -18.74 17.17 3.33
CA LEU A 277 -17.69 18.19 3.23
C LEU A 277 -18.10 19.34 2.31
N ILE A 278 -18.74 19.06 1.17
CA ILE A 278 -19.25 20.10 0.26
C ILE A 278 -20.25 21.01 0.98
N ALA A 279 -21.21 20.44 1.71
CA ALA A 279 -22.18 21.24 2.47
C ALA A 279 -21.51 22.05 3.58
N GLN A 280 -20.57 21.44 4.31
CA GLN A 280 -19.80 22.09 5.37
C GLN A 280 -19.02 23.30 4.83
N VAL A 281 -18.25 23.13 3.75
CA VAL A 281 -17.49 24.22 3.11
C VAL A 281 -18.43 25.29 2.56
N ARG A 282 -19.54 24.89 1.91
CA ARG A 282 -20.47 25.85 1.33
C ARG A 282 -21.11 26.73 2.40
N LEU A 283 -21.60 26.14 3.49
CA LEU A 283 -22.16 26.90 4.61
C LEU A 283 -21.11 27.75 5.32
N ALA A 284 -19.87 27.25 5.45
CA ALA A 284 -18.77 28.01 6.03
C ALA A 284 -18.42 29.27 5.23
N SER A 285 -18.69 29.29 3.91
CA SER A 285 -18.54 30.51 3.09
C SER A 285 -19.50 31.64 3.48
N TYR A 286 -20.60 31.32 4.15
CA TYR A 286 -21.50 32.29 4.79
C TYR A 286 -21.12 32.59 6.25
N GLY A 287 -20.07 31.96 6.78
CA GLY A 287 -19.72 32.01 8.20
C GLY A 287 -20.57 31.10 9.09
N PHE A 288 -21.36 30.18 8.51
CA PHE A 288 -22.18 29.22 9.23
C PHE A 288 -21.44 27.88 9.39
N TYR A 289 -21.36 27.35 10.62
CA TYR A 289 -20.67 26.09 10.92
C TYR A 289 -21.64 25.04 11.45
N VAL A 290 -21.66 23.85 10.87
CA VAL A 290 -22.67 22.82 11.18
C VAL A 290 -22.62 22.27 12.61
N TYR A 291 -21.46 22.37 13.29
CA TYR A 291 -21.28 21.95 14.70
C TYR A 291 -21.48 23.08 15.71
N PHE A 292 -21.56 24.32 15.22
CA PHE A 292 -21.79 25.50 16.06
C PHE A 292 -22.69 26.47 15.28
N PRO A 293 -23.96 26.10 15.05
CA PRO A 293 -24.81 26.79 14.10
C PRO A 293 -25.17 28.19 14.63
N ASP A 294 -24.76 29.21 13.87
CA ASP A 294 -25.12 30.60 14.09
C ASP A 294 -25.94 31.09 12.88
N TYR A 295 -27.26 31.00 12.99
CA TYR A 295 -28.18 31.35 11.91
C TYR A 295 -28.17 32.83 11.56
N SER A 296 -27.66 33.70 12.44
CA SER A 296 -27.49 35.14 12.15
C SER A 296 -26.50 35.42 11.01
N LYS A 297 -25.68 34.42 10.66
CA LYS A 297 -24.71 34.50 9.56
C LYS A 297 -25.32 34.22 8.19
N LEU A 298 -26.52 33.65 8.14
CA LEU A 298 -27.23 33.35 6.90
C LEU A 298 -28.00 34.59 6.39
N PRO A 299 -28.28 34.70 5.08
CA PRO A 299 -28.89 35.89 4.48
C PRO A 299 -30.39 36.10 4.80
N LEU A 300 -30.99 35.29 5.67
CA LEU A 300 -32.41 35.29 6.00
C LEU A 300 -32.61 35.28 7.52
N SER A 301 -33.73 35.84 8.00
CA SER A 301 -34.09 35.73 9.42
C SER A 301 -34.39 34.29 9.80
N GLU A 302 -34.26 33.97 11.09
CA GLU A 302 -34.54 32.62 11.59
C GLU A 302 -35.99 32.17 11.29
N GLU A 303 -36.99 33.07 11.40
CA GLU A 303 -38.38 32.70 11.08
C GLU A 303 -38.53 32.32 9.61
N LYS A 304 -37.93 33.12 8.72
CA LYS A 304 -38.02 32.90 7.27
C LYS A 304 -37.22 31.67 6.83
N LEU A 305 -36.10 31.38 7.50
CA LEU A 305 -35.36 30.13 7.30
C LEU A 305 -36.23 28.93 7.67
N LEU A 306 -36.84 28.95 8.87
CA LEU A 306 -37.68 27.85 9.35
C LEU A 306 -38.88 27.61 8.42
N GLU A 307 -39.55 28.68 7.98
CA GLU A 307 -40.63 28.63 7.00
C GLU A 307 -40.16 27.93 5.70
N ARG A 308 -39.09 28.43 5.08
CA ARG A 308 -38.57 27.87 3.83
C ARG A 308 -38.04 26.44 3.98
N MET A 309 -37.42 26.11 5.11
CA MET A 309 -37.01 24.73 5.39
C MET A 309 -38.23 23.81 5.37
N ASN A 310 -39.30 24.18 6.09
CA ASN A 310 -40.55 23.43 6.14
C ASN A 310 -41.23 23.33 4.75
N GLU A 311 -41.23 24.39 3.95
CA GLU A 311 -41.71 24.36 2.57
C GLU A 311 -40.96 23.34 1.71
N ASN A 312 -39.62 23.32 1.83
CA ASN A 312 -38.74 22.42 1.08
C ASN A 312 -38.95 20.95 1.48
N ILE A 313 -39.36 20.66 2.72
CA ILE A 313 -39.57 19.29 3.20
C ILE A 313 -41.02 18.81 3.17
N LYS A 314 -42.01 19.70 3.01
CA LYS A 314 -43.45 19.37 3.04
C LYS A 314 -43.88 18.25 2.09
N ARG A 315 -43.11 18.04 1.02
CA ARG A 315 -43.35 17.02 0.00
C ARG A 315 -42.87 15.61 0.41
N PHE A 316 -42.17 15.48 1.54
CA PHE A 316 -41.66 14.20 2.03
C PHE A 316 -42.62 13.59 3.05
N PRO A 317 -43.35 12.50 2.72
CA PRO A 317 -44.47 12.00 3.51
C PRO A 317 -44.11 11.52 4.93
N ASN A 318 -42.82 11.26 5.21
CA ASN A 318 -42.34 10.79 6.50
C ASN A 318 -41.49 11.82 7.25
N PHE A 319 -41.38 13.05 6.73
CA PHE A 319 -40.59 14.09 7.36
C PHE A 319 -41.49 14.99 8.20
N LYS A 320 -41.21 15.05 9.51
CA LYS A 320 -41.93 15.93 10.43
C LYS A 320 -41.45 17.37 10.22
N GLU A 321 -42.39 18.31 10.19
CA GLU A 321 -42.05 19.74 10.16
C GLU A 321 -41.10 20.09 11.32
N TYR A 322 -40.11 20.92 11.02
CA TYR A 322 -39.22 21.50 12.01
C TYR A 322 -40.03 22.45 12.88
N LYS A 323 -40.04 22.18 14.19
CA LYS A 323 -40.60 23.09 15.19
C LYS A 323 -39.68 24.27 15.49
N GLU A 324 -38.38 24.02 15.35
CA GLU A 324 -37.30 24.97 15.58
C GLU A 324 -36.12 24.62 14.68
N LEU A 325 -35.22 25.59 14.47
CA LEU A 325 -33.97 25.38 13.75
C LEU A 325 -33.02 24.49 14.57
N PRO A 326 -32.29 23.55 13.94
CA PRO A 326 -31.33 22.69 14.66
C PRO A 326 -30.26 23.50 15.41
N ARG A 327 -30.18 23.38 16.75
CA ARG A 327 -29.26 24.21 17.57
C ARG A 327 -27.93 23.56 17.94
N ASN A 328 -27.86 22.23 17.98
CA ASN A 328 -26.65 21.52 18.42
C ASN A 328 -25.75 21.15 17.25
N ASN A 329 -26.26 20.34 16.32
CA ASN A 329 -25.57 19.94 15.10
C ASN A 329 -26.58 19.94 13.95
N VAL A 330 -26.12 20.35 12.78
CA VAL A 330 -26.89 20.26 11.53
C VAL A 330 -26.50 18.98 10.81
N ALA A 331 -27.42 18.02 10.69
CA ALA A 331 -27.18 16.80 9.95
C ALA A 331 -27.06 17.09 8.44
N LEU A 332 -26.48 16.17 7.66
CA LEU A 332 -26.28 16.37 6.21
C LEU A 332 -27.55 16.81 5.49
N PHE A 333 -28.68 16.13 5.73
CA PHE A 333 -29.91 16.48 5.04
C PHE A 333 -30.38 17.89 5.41
N ASP A 334 -30.35 18.23 6.70
CA ASP A 334 -30.71 19.57 7.19
C ASP A 334 -29.79 20.65 6.61
N ALA A 335 -28.49 20.36 6.44
CA ALA A 335 -27.53 21.28 5.83
C ALA A 335 -27.89 21.58 4.38
N TYR A 336 -28.27 20.58 3.60
CA TYR A 336 -28.74 20.78 2.22
C TYR A 336 -30.11 21.45 2.14
N VAL A 337 -31.01 21.20 3.09
CA VAL A 337 -32.29 21.93 3.19
C VAL A 337 -32.01 23.41 3.49
N LEU A 338 -31.07 23.73 4.39
CA LEU A 338 -30.65 25.11 4.67
C LEU A 338 -30.07 25.80 3.43
N ILE A 339 -29.13 25.14 2.73
CA ILE A 339 -28.55 25.64 1.47
C ILE A 339 -29.66 25.91 0.44
N LYS A 340 -30.68 25.04 0.36
CA LYS A 340 -31.82 25.24 -0.54
C LYS A 340 -32.68 26.43 -0.11
N SER A 341 -32.92 26.60 1.19
CA SER A 341 -33.74 27.67 1.75
C SER A 341 -33.15 29.07 1.54
N ILE A 342 -31.84 29.19 1.40
CA ILE A 342 -31.17 30.47 1.07
C ILE A 342 -31.00 30.69 -0.44
N ASP A 343 -31.63 29.88 -1.28
CA ASP A 343 -31.56 29.94 -2.75
C ASP A 343 -30.12 29.87 -3.30
N ASP A 344 -29.27 29.06 -2.66
CA ASP A 344 -27.87 28.91 -3.06
C ASP A 344 -27.72 28.22 -4.43
N GLU A 345 -26.84 28.77 -5.28
CA GLU A 345 -26.56 28.25 -6.63
C GLU A 345 -26.06 26.81 -6.64
N LEU A 346 -25.46 26.31 -5.55
CA LEU A 346 -25.03 24.91 -5.41
C LEU A 346 -26.18 23.93 -5.68
N LEU A 347 -27.41 24.28 -5.29
CA LEU A 347 -28.61 23.44 -5.43
C LEU A 347 -29.60 23.93 -6.48
N LYS A 348 -29.16 24.82 -7.37
CA LYS A 348 -29.95 25.23 -8.52
C LYS A 348 -30.28 24.03 -9.40
N ASP A 349 -31.57 23.87 -9.70
CA ASP A 349 -32.11 22.73 -10.46
C ASP A 349 -31.85 21.35 -9.83
N ILE A 350 -31.46 21.31 -8.54
CA ILE A 350 -31.32 20.08 -7.77
C ILE A 350 -32.55 19.92 -6.88
N ASN A 351 -33.24 18.79 -7.05
CA ASN A 351 -34.33 18.39 -6.19
C ASN A 351 -33.78 17.83 -4.88
N ILE A 352 -34.13 18.47 -3.77
CA ILE A 352 -33.69 18.08 -2.42
C ILE A 352 -34.12 16.65 -2.05
N GLY A 353 -35.18 16.11 -2.66
CA GLY A 353 -35.62 14.73 -2.49
C GLY A 353 -34.62 13.70 -3.01
N ILE A 354 -33.79 14.07 -3.99
CA ILE A 354 -32.70 13.21 -4.45
C ILE A 354 -31.67 13.07 -3.33
N ILE A 355 -31.29 14.17 -2.68
CA ILE A 355 -30.35 14.15 -1.55
C ILE A 355 -30.95 13.34 -0.40
N TYR A 356 -32.23 13.53 -0.09
CA TYR A 356 -32.95 12.71 0.90
C TYR A 356 -32.83 11.20 0.59
N SER A 357 -33.06 10.80 -0.66
CA SER A 357 -32.95 9.40 -1.07
C SER A 357 -31.56 8.80 -0.84
N LYS A 358 -30.49 9.60 -1.02
CA LYS A 358 -29.11 9.19 -0.80
C LYS A 358 -28.80 9.02 0.69
N VAL A 359 -29.32 9.91 1.55
CA VAL A 359 -29.25 9.72 3.01
C VAL A 359 -29.94 8.44 3.44
N GLN A 360 -31.13 8.17 2.90
CA GLN A 360 -31.85 6.93 3.20
C GLN A 360 -31.11 5.68 2.71
N LEU A 361 -30.49 5.72 1.54
CA LEU A 361 -29.68 4.61 1.02
C LEU A 361 -28.49 4.31 1.95
N ARG A 362 -27.75 5.33 2.38
CA ARG A 362 -26.66 5.19 3.37
C ARG A 362 -27.18 4.59 4.67
N ASN A 363 -28.31 5.06 5.17
CA ASN A 363 -28.88 4.56 6.43
C ASN A 363 -29.30 3.08 6.37
N LYS A 364 -29.62 2.56 5.19
CA LYS A 364 -29.92 1.13 4.98
C LYS A 364 -28.67 0.24 4.93
N SER A 365 -27.49 0.79 4.65
CA SER A 365 -26.24 0.03 4.54
C SER A 365 -25.87 -0.66 5.85
N ILE A 366 -25.29 -1.86 5.74
CA ILE A 366 -24.71 -2.65 6.83
C ILE A 366 -23.60 -1.90 7.59
N PHE A 367 -22.93 -0.94 6.94
CA PHE A 367 -21.87 -0.13 7.57
C PHE A 367 -22.37 1.17 8.20
N SER A 368 -23.68 1.34 8.37
CA SER A 368 -24.27 2.52 9.00
C SER A 368 -25.30 2.14 10.05
N HIS A 369 -26.60 2.16 9.73
CA HIS A 369 -27.66 1.88 10.69
C HIS A 369 -28.58 0.73 10.24
N GLY A 370 -28.32 0.13 9.08
CA GLY A 370 -29.16 -0.91 8.49
C GLY A 370 -28.43 -2.24 8.32
N PHE A 371 -29.00 -3.10 7.48
CA PHE A 371 -28.51 -4.46 7.24
C PHE A 371 -28.41 -4.81 5.75
N SER A 372 -28.54 -3.84 4.85
CA SER A 372 -28.48 -4.06 3.39
C SER A 372 -27.03 -4.00 2.89
N ILE A 373 -26.69 -4.89 1.95
CA ILE A 373 -25.47 -4.80 1.13
C ILE A 373 -25.83 -3.99 -0.11
N LEU A 374 -25.06 -2.95 -0.40
CA LEU A 374 -25.33 -2.06 -1.53
C LEU A 374 -24.67 -2.57 -2.81
N SER A 375 -25.42 -2.51 -3.91
CA SER A 375 -25.00 -3.03 -5.21
C SER A 375 -24.16 -2.03 -6.01
N LYS A 376 -23.59 -2.49 -7.12
CA LYS A 376 -22.95 -1.61 -8.11
C LYS A 376 -23.91 -0.52 -8.60
N LYS A 377 -25.17 -0.89 -8.88
CA LYS A 377 -26.20 0.06 -9.33
C LYS A 377 -26.47 1.14 -8.29
N ASP A 378 -26.54 0.76 -7.02
CA ASP A 378 -26.71 1.71 -5.92
C ASP A 378 -25.56 2.72 -5.88
N PHE A 379 -24.33 2.27 -6.11
CA PHE A 379 -23.18 3.16 -6.25
C PHE A 379 -23.31 4.07 -7.47
N ASP A 380 -23.59 3.52 -8.66
CA ASP A 380 -23.65 4.29 -9.91
C ASP A 380 -24.70 5.41 -9.80
N ASP A 381 -25.90 5.08 -9.31
CA ASP A 381 -27.00 6.02 -9.07
C ASP A 381 -26.63 7.07 -8.00
N PHE A 382 -25.83 6.70 -6.98
CA PHE A 382 -25.36 7.62 -5.95
C PHE A 382 -24.30 8.57 -6.53
N HIS A 383 -23.30 8.01 -7.20
CA HIS A 383 -22.15 8.69 -7.77
C HIS A 383 -22.56 9.74 -8.79
N GLU A 384 -23.50 9.45 -9.68
CA GLU A 384 -24.00 10.41 -10.67
C GLU A 384 -24.47 11.72 -10.02
N ILE A 385 -25.26 11.61 -8.94
CA ILE A 385 -25.80 12.76 -8.21
C ILE A 385 -24.70 13.52 -7.48
N ILE A 386 -23.80 12.81 -6.78
CA ILE A 386 -22.70 13.45 -6.07
C ILE A 386 -21.77 14.16 -7.04
N LYS A 387 -21.44 13.53 -8.17
CA LYS A 387 -20.61 14.12 -9.23
C LYS A 387 -21.25 15.40 -9.75
N LYS A 388 -22.57 15.43 -9.99
CA LYS A 388 -23.27 16.66 -10.42
C LYS A 388 -23.14 17.79 -9.39
N ILE A 389 -23.37 17.52 -8.10
CA ILE A 389 -23.21 18.52 -7.03
C ILE A 389 -21.75 18.96 -6.93
N PHE A 390 -20.81 18.03 -7.04
CA PHE A 390 -19.39 18.31 -6.90
C PHE A 390 -18.84 19.12 -8.07
N ILE A 391 -19.27 18.87 -9.31
CA ILE A 391 -18.97 19.71 -10.46
C ILE A 391 -19.44 21.14 -10.22
N ARG A 392 -20.69 21.33 -9.77
CA ARG A 392 -21.22 22.67 -9.45
C ARG A 392 -20.40 23.35 -8.35
N PHE A 393 -20.06 22.62 -7.29
CA PHE A 393 -19.18 23.12 -6.24
C PHE A 393 -17.82 23.55 -6.80
N CYS A 394 -17.20 22.73 -7.65
CA CYS A 394 -15.95 23.09 -8.33
C CYS A 394 -16.07 24.34 -9.20
N GLU A 395 -17.15 24.50 -9.98
CA GLU A 395 -17.41 25.71 -10.76
C GLU A 395 -17.44 26.97 -9.87
N MET A 396 -18.13 26.89 -8.73
CA MET A 396 -18.22 27.99 -7.76
C MET A 396 -16.86 28.30 -7.12
N GLU A 397 -16.03 27.27 -6.95
CA GLU A 397 -14.65 27.38 -6.50
C GLU A 397 -13.67 27.75 -7.63
N GLY A 398 -14.11 27.96 -8.88
CA GLY A 398 -13.19 28.23 -9.99
C GLY A 398 -12.22 27.08 -10.29
N LEU A 399 -12.64 25.84 -10.02
CA LEU A 399 -11.90 24.60 -10.28
C LEU A 399 -12.49 23.87 -11.48
N GLU A 400 -11.64 23.36 -12.36
CA GLU A 400 -12.05 22.48 -13.46
C GLU A 400 -12.10 21.03 -12.97
N PHE A 401 -13.30 20.54 -12.64
CA PHE A 401 -13.50 19.24 -11.97
C PHE A 401 -12.73 18.09 -12.62
N GLU A 402 -12.88 17.88 -13.94
CA GLU A 402 -12.26 16.72 -14.63
C GLU A 402 -10.73 16.80 -14.61
N LYS A 403 -10.18 18.00 -14.82
CA LYS A 403 -8.73 18.23 -14.78
C LYS A 403 -8.17 17.99 -13.38
N VAL A 404 -8.82 18.57 -12.36
CA VAL A 404 -8.37 18.41 -10.97
C VAL A 404 -8.53 16.95 -10.56
N CYS A 405 -9.66 16.30 -10.85
CA CYS A 405 -9.90 14.90 -10.51
C CYS A 405 -8.81 13.97 -11.05
N LYS A 406 -8.42 14.15 -12.31
CA LYS A 406 -7.34 13.39 -12.94
C LYS A 406 -6.00 13.50 -12.20
N ASP A 407 -5.74 14.65 -11.59
CA ASP A 407 -4.48 14.87 -10.86
C ASP A 407 -4.43 14.13 -9.51
N TYR A 408 -5.58 13.66 -9.00
CA TYR A 408 -5.69 12.81 -7.81
C TYR A 408 -5.80 11.32 -8.16
N GLU A 409 -5.84 10.95 -9.44
CA GLU A 409 -5.76 9.56 -9.85
C GLU A 409 -4.36 9.02 -9.57
N PHE A 410 -4.31 7.86 -8.92
CA PHE A 410 -3.03 7.21 -8.64
C PHE A 410 -2.45 6.66 -9.93
N ILE A 411 -1.13 6.76 -10.05
CA ILE A 411 -0.39 6.24 -11.20
C ILE A 411 -0.66 4.74 -11.34
N LEU A 412 -0.70 4.27 -12.58
CA LEU A 412 -0.63 2.85 -12.90
C LEU A 412 0.79 2.54 -13.38
N LEU A 413 1.36 1.46 -12.88
CA LEU A 413 2.68 0.98 -13.30
C LEU A 413 2.56 0.16 -14.58
N GLU A 414 3.58 0.28 -15.44
CA GLU A 414 3.77 -0.46 -16.69
C GLU A 414 4.59 -1.73 -16.48
#